data_AF-T1D029-F1
#
_entry.id   AF-T1D029-F1
#
_cell.length_a   1.000
_cell.length_b   1.000
_cell.length_c   1.000
_cell.angle_alpha   90.00
_cell.angle_beta   90.00
_cell.angle_gamma   90.00
#
_symmetry.space_group_name_H-M   'P 1'
#
loop_
_entity.id
_entity.type
_entity.pdbx_description
1 polymer ?
#
loop_
_entity_poly.entity_id
_entity_poly.type
_entity_poly.pdbx_seq_one_letter_code
_entity_poly.pdbx_strand_id
1 'polypeptide(L)'
;MGHTHRSLIPWIRATSEKGVVIGMTTQCLEGEVDPFVYARGRELQRAGVVYLGDMLPETAYVKLLWALGHSPDPARIKALLTAPLAGEMSERRTLDEGSRS
;
A
#
# COMPACT_ATOMS: atom_id res chain seq x y z
N MET A 1 14.11 -7.40 5.71
CA MET A 1 14.87 -6.70 4.65
C MET A 1 14.27 -7.02 3.29
N GLY A 2 13.31 -6.19 2.84
CA GLY A 2 12.61 -6.37 1.56
C GLY A 2 13.50 -6.04 0.37
N HIS A 3 14.34 -6.98 -0.05
CA HIS A 3 15.03 -6.92 -1.34
C HIS A 3 14.05 -7.36 -2.43
N THR A 4 13.07 -6.51 -2.77
CA THR A 4 12.31 -6.69 -4.02
C THR A 4 13.30 -6.43 -5.17
N HIS A 5 13.84 -7.52 -5.72
CA HIS A 5 14.83 -7.54 -6.79
C HIS A 5 14.35 -6.65 -7.94
N ARG A 6 15.23 -5.79 -8.48
CA ARG A 6 14.89 -4.78 -9.50
C ARG A 6 14.21 -5.35 -10.75
N SER A 7 14.35 -6.66 -10.98
CA SER A 7 13.66 -7.42 -12.03
C SER A 7 12.13 -7.51 -11.87
N LEU A 8 11.57 -7.25 -10.69
CA LEU A 8 10.13 -7.34 -10.44
C LEU A 8 9.37 -6.09 -10.90
N ILE A 9 10.03 -4.94 -10.99
CA ILE A 9 9.38 -3.66 -11.35
C ILE A 9 8.73 -3.71 -12.75
N PRO A 10 9.40 -4.23 -13.80
CA PRO A 10 8.76 -4.41 -15.11
C PRO A 10 7.52 -5.32 -15.06
N TRP A 11 7.58 -6.38 -14.25
CA TRP A 11 6.47 -7.32 -14.06
C TRP A 11 5.30 -6.68 -13.33
N ILE A 12 5.56 -5.95 -12.25
CA ILE A 12 4.55 -5.20 -11.49
C ILE A 12 3.85 -4.18 -12.40
N ARG A 13 4.62 -3.45 -13.22
CA ARG A 13 4.07 -2.51 -14.20
C ARG A 13 3.16 -3.20 -15.20
N ALA A 14 3.63 -4.26 -15.86
CA ALA A 14 2.86 -5.00 -16.84
C ALA A 14 1.58 -5.63 -16.25
N THR A 15 1.65 -6.10 -15.00
CA THR A 15 0.51 -6.67 -14.27
C THR A 15 -0.50 -5.58 -13.88
N SER A 16 -0.02 -4.42 -13.41
CA SER A 16 -0.91 -3.28 -13.12
C SER A 16 -1.56 -2.72 -14.38
N GLU A 17 -0.87 -2.71 -15.52
CA GLU A 17 -1.42 -2.29 -16.82
C GLU A 17 -2.54 -3.22 -17.32
N LYS A 18 -2.51 -4.49 -16.90
CA LYS A 18 -3.59 -5.47 -17.14
C LYS A 18 -4.79 -5.31 -16.19
N GLY A 19 -4.79 -4.28 -15.34
CA GLY A 19 -5.88 -4.02 -14.37
C GLY A 19 -5.78 -4.84 -13.09
N VAL A 20 -4.69 -5.57 -12.86
CA VAL A 20 -4.51 -6.31 -11.61
C VAL A 20 -4.08 -5.34 -10.50
N VAL A 21 -4.78 -5.36 -9.37
CA VAL A 21 -4.46 -4.53 -8.22
C VAL A 21 -3.36 -5.19 -7.38
N ILE A 22 -2.28 -4.45 -7.13
CA ILE A 22 -1.16 -4.91 -6.31
C ILE A 22 -1.07 -4.01 -5.07
N GLY A 23 -1.41 -4.58 -3.91
CA GLY A 23 -1.25 -3.93 -2.60
C GLY A 23 0.08 -4.32 -1.96
N MET A 24 0.73 -3.38 -1.27
CA MET A 24 1.95 -3.61 -0.52
C MET A 24 1.77 -3.18 0.94
N THR A 25 2.02 -4.12 1.83
CA THR A 25 2.08 -3.94 3.30
C THR A 25 3.52 -4.05 3.78
N THR A 26 3.74 -3.62 5.02
CA THR A 26 5.04 -3.76 5.71
C THR A 26 5.12 -5.12 6.39
N GLN A 27 6.33 -5.70 6.48
CA GLN A 27 6.58 -6.91 7.31
C GLN A 27 6.90 -6.56 8.78
N CYS A 28 6.75 -5.30 9.18
CA CYS A 28 6.99 -4.85 10.55
C CYS A 28 5.66 -4.88 11.31
N LEU A 29 5.59 -5.76 12.33
CA LEU A 29 4.51 -5.79 13.33
C LEU A 29 4.40 -4.45 14.10
N GLU A 30 5.48 -3.66 14.13
CA GLU A 30 5.55 -2.29 14.63
C GLU A 30 6.39 -1.44 13.66
N GLY A 31 5.74 -0.67 12.79
CA GLY A 31 6.44 0.28 11.91
C GLY A 31 5.56 0.83 10.80
N GLU A 32 5.25 2.12 10.89
CA GLU A 32 4.59 2.90 9.84
C GLU A 32 5.54 3.00 8.63
N VAL A 33 5.06 2.69 7.42
CA VAL A 33 5.89 2.83 6.20
C VAL A 33 5.87 4.28 5.75
N ASP A 34 7.03 4.93 5.86
CA ASP A 34 7.32 6.15 5.12
C ASP A 34 7.82 5.78 3.70
N PRO A 35 7.01 5.99 2.64
CA PRO A 35 7.42 5.73 1.26
C PRO A 35 8.55 6.67 0.77
N PHE A 36 8.90 7.71 1.53
CA PHE A 36 9.99 8.64 1.22
C PHE A 36 11.36 8.16 1.68
N VAL A 37 11.43 7.30 2.71
CA VAL A 37 12.70 6.82 3.32
C VAL A 37 13.37 5.73 2.48
N TYR A 38 12.62 4.98 1.68
CA TYR A 38 13.18 4.03 0.73
C TYR A 38 13.06 4.60 -0.68
N ALA A 39 14.18 4.92 -1.35
CA ALA A 39 14.21 5.33 -2.76
C ALA A 39 13.43 4.38 -3.70
N ARG A 40 13.23 3.13 -3.26
CA ARG A 40 12.48 2.06 -3.94
C ARG A 40 10.96 2.20 -3.83
N GLY A 41 10.45 2.87 -2.78
CA GLY A 41 9.01 3.05 -2.55
C GLY A 41 8.34 3.84 -3.67
N ARG A 42 8.97 4.96 -4.04
CA ARG A 42 8.51 5.80 -5.16
C ARG A 42 8.57 5.07 -6.51
N GLU A 43 9.57 4.21 -6.75
CA GLU A 43 9.66 3.42 -7.99
C GLU A 43 8.50 2.42 -8.11
N LEU A 44 8.15 1.74 -7.01
CA LEU A 44 7.04 0.79 -6.95
C LEU A 44 5.67 1.48 -7.07
N GLN A 45 5.50 2.64 -6.43
CA GLN A 45 4.29 3.44 -6.59
C GLN A 45 4.09 3.85 -8.05
N ARG A 46 5.15 4.32 -8.73
CA ARG A 46 5.14 4.65 -10.16
C ARG A 46 4.94 3.43 -11.06
N ALA A 47 5.15 2.22 -10.56
CA ALA A 47 4.86 0.98 -11.26
C ALA A 47 3.43 0.47 -11.04
N GLY A 48 2.63 1.14 -10.20
CA GLY A 48 1.21 0.83 -9.99
C GLY A 48 0.88 0.13 -8.66
N VAL A 49 1.87 -0.03 -7.76
CA VAL A 49 1.66 -0.58 -6.42
C VAL A 49 0.90 0.42 -5.55
N VAL A 50 -0.09 -0.08 -4.80
CA VAL A 50 -0.80 0.67 -3.77
C VAL A 50 -0.21 0.37 -2.40
N TYR A 51 0.26 1.41 -1.72
CA TYR A 51 0.75 1.31 -0.35
C TYR A 51 -0.42 1.28 0.63
N LEU A 52 -0.47 0.25 1.47
CA LEU A 52 -1.52 0.04 2.47
C LEU A 52 -1.08 0.45 3.88
N GLY A 53 -0.01 1.24 3.97
CA GLY A 53 0.49 1.80 5.23
C GLY A 53 0.87 0.73 6.24
N ASP A 54 0.36 0.87 7.46
CA ASP A 54 0.57 0.02 8.63
C ASP A 54 -0.42 -1.17 8.71
N MET A 55 -1.25 -1.38 7.67
CA MET A 55 -2.19 -2.48 7.66
C MET A 55 -1.46 -3.83 7.72
N LEU A 56 -1.87 -4.68 8.66
CA LEU A 56 -1.37 -6.06 8.76
C LEU A 56 -1.60 -6.81 7.43
N PRO A 57 -0.66 -7.64 6.97
CA PRO A 57 -0.81 -8.42 5.75
C PRO A 57 -2.10 -9.25 5.70
N GLU A 58 -2.50 -9.84 6.83
CA GLU A 58 -3.73 -10.63 6.97
C GLU A 58 -4.98 -9.77 6.77
N THR A 59 -5.01 -8.57 7.37
CA THR A 59 -6.11 -7.62 7.21
C THR A 59 -6.18 -7.10 5.79
N ALA A 60 -5.03 -6.79 5.18
CA ALA A 60 -4.94 -6.37 3.79
C ALA A 60 -5.46 -7.43 2.83
N TYR A 61 -5.18 -8.71 3.09
CA TYR A 61 -5.67 -9.82 2.30
C TYR A 61 -7.20 -9.93 2.36
N VAL A 62 -7.78 -9.92 3.57
CA VAL A 62 -9.24 -9.98 3.75
C VAL A 62 -9.92 -8.77 3.09
N LYS A 63 -9.35 -7.58 3.25
CA LYS A 63 -9.88 -6.36 2.64
C LYS A 63 -9.80 -6.37 1.12
N LEU A 64 -8.77 -6.96 0.54
CA LEU A 64 -8.66 -7.16 -0.90
C LEU A 64 -9.75 -8.10 -1.42
N LEU A 65 -9.99 -9.23 -0.76
CA LEU A 65 -11.09 -10.14 -1.11
C LEU A 65 -12.45 -9.44 -1.04
N TRP A 66 -12.67 -8.67 0.03
CA TRP A 66 -13.88 -7.87 0.19
C TRP A 66 -14.03 -6.83 -0.95
N ALA A 67 -12.98 -6.06 -1.26
CA ALA A 67 -13.01 -5.04 -2.30
C ALA A 67 -13.28 -5.64 -3.70
N LEU A 68 -12.69 -6.80 -4.02
CA LEU A 68 -12.95 -7.53 -5.26
C LEU A 68 -14.41 -8.01 -5.37
N GLY A 69 -15.06 -8.33 -4.25
CA GLY A 69 -16.48 -8.66 -4.23
C GLY A 69 -17.41 -7.46 -4.48
N HIS A 70 -16.93 -6.22 -4.26
CA HIS A 70 -17.73 -5.00 -4.38
C HIS A 70 -17.57 -4.29 -5.73
N SER A 71 -16.50 -4.56 -6.47
CA SER A 71 -16.30 -3.98 -7.79
C SER A 71 -15.27 -4.76 -8.62
N PRO A 72 -15.49 -4.91 -9.93
CA PRO A 72 -14.46 -5.38 -10.86
C PRO A 72 -13.55 -4.24 -11.36
N ASP A 73 -13.86 -2.98 -11.07
CA ASP A 73 -13.05 -1.84 -11.52
C ASP A 73 -11.79 -1.68 -10.65
N PRO A 74 -10.58 -1.76 -11.23
CA PRO A 74 -9.34 -1.61 -10.49
C PRO A 74 -9.23 -0.27 -9.75
N ALA A 75 -9.75 0.82 -10.31
CA ALA A 75 -9.70 2.12 -9.63
C ALA A 75 -10.56 2.12 -8.37
N ARG A 76 -11.78 1.56 -8.45
CA ARG A 76 -12.66 1.37 -7.29
C ARG A 76 -12.05 0.45 -6.24
N ILE A 77 -11.45 -0.68 -6.64
CA ILE A 77 -10.78 -1.60 -5.71
C ILE A 77 -9.65 -0.88 -4.95
N LYS A 78 -8.82 -0.09 -5.65
CA LYS A 78 -7.74 0.70 -5.02
C LYS A 78 -8.29 1.73 -4.02
N ALA A 79 -9.41 2.38 -4.34
CA ALA A 79 -10.08 3.31 -3.44
C ALA A 79 -10.62 2.60 -2.18
N LEU A 80 -11.24 1.43 -2.34
CA LEU A 80 -11.75 0.64 -1.22
C LEU A 80 -10.62 0.15 -0.30
N LEU A 81 -9.49 -0.27 -0.87
CA LEU A 81 -8.32 -0.70 -0.10
C LEU A 81 -7.70 0.42 0.76
N THR A 82 -7.70 1.65 0.25
CA THR A 82 -7.07 2.82 0.90
C THR A 82 -8.00 3.64 1.78
N ALA A 83 -9.31 3.39 1.74
CA ALA A 83 -10.27 4.02 2.65
C ALA A 83 -10.21 3.39 4.05
N PRO A 84 -10.07 4.16 5.14
CA PRO A 84 -10.21 3.62 6.50
C PRO A 84 -11.69 3.28 6.75
N LEU A 85 -12.02 1.99 6.94
CA LEU A 85 -13.41 1.53 7.06
C LEU A 85 -13.75 1.03 8.48
N ALA A 86 -12.79 0.47 9.20
CA ALA A 86 -12.98 -0.18 10.51
C ALA A 86 -11.78 0.02 11.47
N GLY A 87 -10.91 1.00 11.19
CA GLY A 87 -9.72 1.28 12.01
C GLY A 87 -8.48 0.46 11.66
N GLU A 88 -8.49 -0.22 10.51
CA GLU A 88 -7.39 -1.06 10.01
C GLU A 88 -6.17 -0.31 9.44
N MET A 89 -6.28 1.02 9.33
CA MET A 89 -5.19 1.92 8.94
C MET A 89 -5.21 3.11 9.88
N SER A 90 -4.03 3.53 10.36
CA SER A 90 -3.94 4.80 11.09
C SER A 90 -4.25 5.96 10.13
N GLU A 91 -5.04 6.93 10.59
CA GLU A 91 -5.05 8.24 9.94
C GLU A 91 -3.63 8.80 10.05
N ARG A 92 -3.04 9.13 8.89
CA ARG A 92 -1.68 9.63 8.73
C ARG A 92 -1.32 10.56 9.90
N ARG A 93 -0.44 10.13 10.81
CA ARG A 93 -0.02 10.98 11.93
C ARG A 93 0.76 12.16 11.37
N THR A 94 0.18 13.35 11.42
CA THR A 94 0.95 14.57 11.21
C THR A 94 1.93 14.66 12.37
N LEU A 95 3.24 14.49 12.09
CA LEU A 95 4.27 14.88 13.03
C LEU A 95 4.07 16.37 13.30
N ASP A 96 3.64 16.71 14.51
CA ASP A 96 3.62 18.08 15.01
C ASP A 96 5.07 18.51 15.22
N GLU A 97 5.75 18.94 14.14
CA GLU A 97 6.97 19.73 14.25
C GLU A 97 6.58 21.12 14.75
N GLY A 98 6.46 21.29 16.07
CA GLY A 98 5.92 22.55 16.57
C GLY A 98 6.01 22.93 18.04
N SER A 99 6.57 22.12 18.95
CA SER A 99 6.83 22.57 20.33
C SER A 99 8.32 22.46 20.68
N ARG A 100 9.13 23.33 20.07
CA ARG A 100 10.35 23.81 20.72
C ARG A 100 9.96 24.95 21.67
N SER A 101 10.03 24.71 22.98
CA SER A 101 10.37 25.75 23.95
C SER A 101 11.85 25.67 24.25
#